data_AF-A0A096MJD7-F1
#
_entry.id   AF-A0A096MJD7-F1
#
_cell.length_a   1.000
_cell.length_b   1.000
_cell.length_c   1.000
_cell.angle_alpha   90.00
_cell.angle_beta   90.00
_cell.angle_gamma   90.00
#
_symmetry.space_group_name_H-M   'P 1'
#
loop_
_entity.id
_entity.type
_entity.pdbx_description
1 polymer ?
#
loop_
_entity_poly.entity_id
_entity_poly.type
_entity_poly.pdbx_seq_one_letter_code
_entity_poly.pdbx_strand_id
1 'polypeptide(L)'
;MCAQHVADTSEVKWQKVLYERQPFPDNYVDQRFLEELRKNIYARKYQYWAVVFESSVVIQQLCSVCVFVVIWWYMDEGLLAPQWLFGTGLASSLVGYVLFDLIDGGDGRKKSGRTRWADLKSTLVFITFTYGF
;
A
#
# COMPACT_ATOMS: atom_id res chain seq x y z
N MET A 1 49.67 46.78 46.84
CA MET A 1 49.09 45.70 47.67
C MET A 1 48.45 44.71 46.73
N CYS A 2 49.00 43.49 46.72
CA CYS A 2 48.65 42.41 45.82
C CYS A 2 47.33 41.76 46.24
N ALA A 3 46.42 41.58 45.29
CA ALA A 3 45.34 40.61 45.40
C ALA A 3 45.24 39.89 44.05
N GLN A 4 46.14 38.92 43.86
CA GLN A 4 45.99 37.94 42.79
C GLN A 4 44.89 36.97 43.25
N HIS A 5 43.68 37.18 42.75
CA HIS A 5 42.64 36.16 42.83
C HIS A 5 43.05 35.07 41.84
N VAL A 6 43.60 33.97 42.35
CA VAL A 6 43.79 32.75 41.58
C VAL A 6 42.40 32.21 41.30
N ALA A 7 41.82 32.65 40.18
CA ALA A 7 40.65 32.01 39.62
C ALA A 7 41.09 30.61 39.20
N ASP A 8 40.55 29.61 39.88
CA ASP A 8 40.53 28.23 39.45
C ASP A 8 40.24 28.20 37.95
N THR A 9 41.24 27.89 37.12
CA THR A 9 41.10 27.78 35.67
C THR A 9 40.36 26.48 35.39
N SER A 10 39.10 26.43 35.79
CA SER A 10 38.13 25.59 35.14
C SER A 10 38.16 25.98 33.66
N GLU A 11 38.61 25.07 32.80
CA GLU A 11 38.61 25.30 31.35
C GLU A 11 37.23 25.78 30.94
N VAL A 12 37.13 27.04 30.51
CA VAL A 12 35.86 27.62 30.08
C VAL A 12 35.47 26.89 28.81
N LYS A 13 34.53 25.96 28.93
CA LYS A 13 34.00 25.21 27.81
C LYS A 13 32.91 26.01 27.11
N TRP A 14 32.96 26.05 25.78
CA TRP A 14 31.89 26.65 24.98
C TRP A 14 30.54 25.98 25.29
N GLN A 15 29.50 26.80 25.42
CA GLN A 15 28.13 26.34 25.66
C GLN A 15 27.18 26.86 24.58
N LYS A 16 26.24 26.02 24.15
CA LYS A 16 25.23 26.35 23.14
C LYS A 16 24.08 27.15 23.74
N VAL A 17 24.36 28.37 24.21
CA VAL A 17 23.39 29.29 24.83
C VAL A 17 23.29 30.54 23.96
N LEU A 18 22.07 30.98 23.64
CA LEU A 18 21.83 32.01 22.62
C LEU A 18 22.24 33.43 23.04
N TYR A 19 22.17 33.76 24.34
CA TYR A 19 22.32 35.15 24.82
C TYR A 19 23.40 35.34 25.88
N GLU A 20 24.21 34.33 26.15
CA GLU A 20 25.25 34.42 27.18
C GLU A 20 26.58 34.88 26.58
N ARG A 21 27.23 35.86 27.21
CA ARG A 21 28.55 36.35 26.78
C ARG A 21 29.61 35.34 27.17
N GLN A 22 30.26 34.74 26.18
CA GLN A 22 31.33 33.75 26.36
C GLN A 22 32.63 34.23 25.70
N PRO A 23 33.81 33.78 26.16
CA PRO A 23 35.11 34.18 25.62
C PRO A 23 35.47 33.45 24.32
N PHE A 24 34.52 33.34 23.39
CA PHE A 24 34.69 32.72 22.08
C PHE A 24 34.31 33.73 20.98
N PRO A 25 34.97 33.68 19.81
CA PRO A 25 34.59 34.55 18.69
C PRO A 25 33.19 34.19 18.18
N ASP A 26 32.45 35.17 17.63
CA ASP A 26 31.07 35.00 17.15
C ASP A 26 30.88 33.85 16.13
N ASN A 27 31.94 33.52 15.37
CA ASN A 27 31.92 32.44 14.38
C ASN A 27 32.39 31.09 14.93
N TYR A 28 32.62 30.98 16.24
CA TYR A 28 33.04 29.72 16.84
C TYR A 28 31.90 28.72 16.87
N VAL A 29 32.17 27.51 16.37
CA VAL A 29 31.30 26.34 16.50
C VAL A 29 32.10 25.22 17.15
N ASP A 30 31.47 24.49 18.06
CA ASP A 30 32.11 23.33 18.69
C ASP A 30 32.35 22.20 17.68
N GLN A 31 33.38 21.39 17.91
CA GLN A 31 33.72 20.25 17.05
C GLN A 31 32.57 19.23 16.97
N ARG A 32 31.77 19.13 18.04
CA ARG A 32 30.60 18.24 18.13
C ARG A 32 29.38 18.77 17.37
N PHE A 33 29.41 19.99 16.86
CA PHE A 33 28.30 20.58 16.12
C PHE A 33 27.84 19.70 14.96
N LEU A 34 28.80 19.17 14.20
CA LEU A 34 28.50 18.26 13.08
C LEU A 34 28.06 16.87 13.56
N GLU A 35 28.51 16.43 14.73
CA GLU A 35 28.05 15.18 15.37
C GLU A 35 26.58 15.28 15.80
N GLU A 36 26.15 16.47 16.22
CA GLU A 36 24.75 16.77 16.60
C GLU A 36 23.82 16.96 15.40
N LEU A 37 24.34 17.08 14.17
CA LEU A 37 23.53 17.23 12.97
C LEU A 37 22.80 15.93 12.63
N ARG A 38 21.62 15.75 13.22
CA ARG A 38 20.70 14.68 12.84
C ARG A 38 19.93 15.08 11.57
N LYS A 39 20.30 14.52 10.42
CA LYS A 39 19.52 14.64 9.18
C LYS A 39 18.42 13.58 9.12
N ASN A 40 17.21 14.00 8.79
CA ASN A 40 16.10 13.12 8.39
C ASN A 40 15.76 12.02 9.42
N ILE A 41 15.60 12.40 10.70
CA ILE A 41 15.28 11.48 11.81
C ILE A 41 13.94 10.75 11.59
N TYR A 42 13.02 11.35 10.84
CA TYR A 42 11.66 10.86 10.65
C TYR A 42 11.37 10.32 9.24
N ALA A 43 12.40 9.88 8.50
CA ALA A 43 12.20 9.27 7.19
C ALA A 43 11.34 7.99 7.30
N ARG A 44 10.07 8.06 6.86
CA ARG A 44 9.21 6.88 6.74
C ARG A 44 9.65 6.04 5.55
N LYS A 45 10.14 4.84 5.83
CA LYS A 45 10.39 3.81 4.80
C LYS A 45 9.05 3.14 4.46
N TYR A 46 8.41 3.59 3.39
CA TYR A 46 7.25 2.89 2.85
C TYR A 46 7.70 1.57 2.21
N GLN A 47 7.04 0.48 2.59
CA GLN A 47 7.23 -0.80 1.91
C GLN A 47 6.57 -0.71 0.54
N TYR A 48 7.36 -0.84 -0.54
CA TYR A 48 6.88 -0.69 -1.91
C TYR A 48 5.62 -1.52 -2.19
N TRP A 49 5.64 -2.80 -1.77
CA TRP A 49 4.51 -3.71 -1.96
C TRP A 49 3.22 -3.25 -1.28
N ALA A 50 3.31 -2.71 -0.06
CA ALA A 50 2.13 -2.20 0.64
C ALA A 50 1.49 -1.05 -0.15
N VAL A 51 2.31 -0.13 -0.67
CA VAL A 51 1.81 0.98 -1.49
C VAL A 51 1.20 0.48 -2.79
N VAL A 52 1.78 -0.54 -3.42
CA VAL A 52 1.22 -1.16 -4.63
C VAL A 52 -0.15 -1.77 -4.34
N PHE A 53 -0.30 -2.55 -3.27
CA PHE A 53 -1.59 -3.13 -2.88
C PHE A 53 -2.65 -2.06 -2.60
N GLU A 54 -2.31 -1.01 -1.85
CA GLU A 54 -3.23 0.09 -1.57
C GLU A 54 -3.64 0.84 -2.85
N SER A 55 -2.69 1.09 -3.76
CA SER A 55 -2.97 1.74 -5.04
C SER A 55 -3.76 0.88 -6.03
N SER A 56 -3.69 -0.45 -5.89
CA SER A 56 -4.32 -1.40 -6.81
C SER A 56 -5.83 -1.27 -6.86
N VAL A 57 -6.46 -0.87 -5.75
CA VAL A 57 -7.92 -0.68 -5.67
C VAL A 57 -8.38 0.40 -6.64
N VAL A 58 -7.65 1.52 -6.72
CA VAL A 58 -7.97 2.62 -7.63
C VAL A 58 -7.76 2.19 -9.08
N ILE A 59 -6.67 1.47 -9.35
CA ILE A 59 -6.36 0.94 -10.69
C ILE A 59 -7.43 -0.05 -11.14
N GLN A 60 -7.93 -0.91 -10.24
CA GLN A 60 -8.99 -1.87 -10.53
C GLN A 60 -10.28 -1.16 -10.95
N GLN A 61 -10.67 -0.10 -10.24
CA GLN A 61 -11.86 0.69 -10.60
C GLN A 61 -11.69 1.38 -11.95
N LEU A 62 -10.52 1.97 -12.20
CA LEU A 62 -10.21 2.58 -13.50
C LEU A 62 -10.26 1.55 -14.64
N CYS A 63 -9.64 0.38 -14.45
CA CYS A 63 -9.69 -0.72 -15.41
C CYS A 63 -11.13 -1.18 -15.68
N SER A 64 -11.97 -1.29 -14.64
CA SER A 64 -13.38 -1.65 -14.79
C SER A 64 -14.13 -0.68 -15.72
N VAL A 65 -13.94 0.64 -15.50
CA VAL A 65 -14.54 1.68 -16.36
C VAL A 65 -14.01 1.58 -17.79
N CYS A 66 -12.69 1.42 -17.98
CA CYS A 66 -12.09 1.29 -19.30
C CYS A 66 -12.62 0.06 -20.05
N VAL A 67 -12.69 -1.10 -19.40
CA VAL A 67 -13.20 -2.34 -19.98
C VAL A 67 -14.67 -2.18 -20.37
N PHE A 68 -15.50 -1.55 -19.54
CA PHE A 68 -16.89 -1.27 -19.87
C PHE A 68 -17.02 -0.42 -21.14
N VAL A 69 -16.26 0.69 -21.22
CA VAL A 69 -16.28 1.57 -22.40
C VAL A 69 -15.81 0.85 -23.66
N VAL A 70 -14.75 0.03 -23.56
CA VAL A 70 -14.27 -0.79 -24.68
C VAL A 70 -15.34 -1.76 -25.14
N ILE A 71 -15.94 -2.54 -24.22
CA ILE A 71 -17.00 -3.50 -24.57
C ILE A 71 -18.17 -2.78 -25.25
N TRP A 72 -18.58 -1.62 -24.73
CA TRP A 72 -19.63 -0.80 -25.34
C TRP A 72 -19.26 -0.42 -26.78
N TRP A 73 -18.07 0.16 -26.98
CA TRP A 73 -17.61 0.57 -28.31
C TRP A 73 -17.64 -0.58 -29.32
N TYR A 74 -17.10 -1.74 -28.94
CA TYR A 74 -17.08 -2.90 -29.83
C TYR A 74 -18.49 -3.46 -30.14
N MET A 75 -19.45 -3.25 -29.24
CA MET A 75 -20.84 -3.62 -29.45
C MET A 75 -21.55 -2.64 -30.39
N ASP A 76 -21.24 -1.34 -30.27
CA ASP A 76 -21.77 -0.27 -31.14
C ASP A 76 -21.32 -0.44 -32.60
N GLU A 77 -20.06 -0.80 -32.82
CA GLU A 77 -19.50 -1.15 -34.14
C GLU A 77 -20.02 -2.49 -34.70
N GLY A 78 -20.83 -3.22 -33.93
CA GLY A 78 -21.42 -4.52 -34.34
C GLY A 78 -20.42 -5.67 -34.44
N LEU A 79 -19.16 -5.46 -34.03
CA LEU A 79 -18.08 -6.46 -34.09
C LEU A 79 -18.19 -7.53 -33.00
N LEU A 80 -18.87 -7.21 -31.88
CA LEU A 80 -19.04 -8.10 -30.74
C LEU A 80 -20.51 -8.46 -30.53
N ALA A 81 -20.89 -9.68 -30.90
CA ALA A 81 -22.22 -10.19 -30.57
C ALA A 81 -22.32 -10.47 -29.06
N PRO A 82 -23.44 -10.09 -28.39
CA PRO A 82 -23.60 -10.26 -26.94
C PRO A 82 -23.37 -11.68 -26.42
N GLN A 83 -23.69 -12.68 -27.22
CA GLN A 83 -23.46 -14.11 -26.93
C GLN A 83 -21.98 -14.46 -26.65
N TRP A 84 -21.04 -13.80 -27.33
CA TRP A 84 -19.61 -14.03 -27.10
C TRP A 84 -19.16 -13.51 -25.75
N LEU A 85 -19.74 -12.39 -25.27
CA LEU A 85 -19.46 -11.86 -23.92
C LEU A 85 -19.95 -12.82 -22.83
N PHE A 86 -21.15 -13.39 -22.99
CA PHE A 86 -21.65 -14.41 -22.07
C PHE A 86 -20.78 -15.67 -22.11
N GLY A 87 -20.37 -16.11 -23.31
CA GLY A 87 -19.49 -17.27 -23.47
C GLY A 87 -18.14 -17.09 -22.78
N THR A 88 -17.46 -15.96 -23.00
CA THR A 88 -16.16 -15.68 -22.35
C THR A 88 -16.31 -15.44 -20.85
N GLY A 89 -17.40 -14.81 -20.39
CA GLY A 89 -17.73 -14.65 -18.97
C GLY A 89 -17.95 -15.98 -18.25
N LEU A 90 -18.72 -16.89 -18.85
CA LEU A 90 -18.92 -18.24 -18.32
C LEU A 90 -17.62 -19.05 -18.33
N ALA A 91 -16.86 -19.01 -19.42
CA ALA A 91 -15.59 -19.71 -19.54
C ALA A 91 -14.57 -19.23 -18.48
N SER A 92 -14.40 -17.91 -18.33
CA SER A 92 -13.52 -17.32 -17.32
C SER A 92 -13.95 -17.69 -15.89
N SER A 93 -15.25 -17.69 -15.61
CA SER A 93 -15.78 -18.11 -14.30
C SER A 93 -15.49 -19.58 -14.00
N LEU A 94 -15.66 -20.47 -14.99
CA LEU A 94 -15.33 -21.89 -14.86
C LEU A 94 -13.82 -22.11 -14.64
N VAL A 95 -12.98 -21.42 -15.42
CA VAL A 95 -11.52 -21.47 -15.25
C VAL A 95 -11.12 -20.99 -13.87
N GLY A 96 -11.70 -19.89 -13.38
CA GLY A 96 -11.46 -19.39 -12.03
C GLY A 96 -11.84 -20.40 -10.94
N TYR A 97 -12.99 -21.07 -11.08
CA TYR A 97 -13.42 -22.11 -10.14
C TYR A 97 -12.47 -23.32 -10.14
N VAL A 98 -12.03 -23.78 -11.31
CA VAL A 98 -11.07 -24.89 -11.43
C VAL A 98 -9.73 -24.50 -10.83
N LEU A 99 -9.22 -23.30 -11.13
CA LEU A 99 -7.95 -22.82 -10.60
C LEU A 99 -8.01 -22.70 -9.08
N PHE A 100 -9.12 -22.23 -8.53
CA PHE A 100 -9.36 -22.20 -7.08
C PHE A 100 -9.36 -23.61 -6.47
N ASP A 101 -10.08 -24.57 -7.06
CA ASP A 101 -10.13 -25.97 -6.57
C ASP A 101 -8.74 -26.64 -6.63
N LEU A 102 -7.92 -26.28 -7.64
CA LEU A 102 -6.53 -26.74 -7.77
C LEU A 102 -5.60 -26.11 -6.72
N ILE A 103 -5.69 -24.79 -6.49
CA ILE A 103 -4.86 -24.08 -5.51
C ILE A 103 -5.20 -24.53 -4.08
N ASP A 104 -6.48 -24.70 -3.78
CA ASP A 104 -6.95 -25.12 -2.46
C ASP A 104 -6.77 -26.63 -2.23
N GLY A 105 -6.42 -27.40 -3.28
CA GLY A 105 -6.13 -28.84 -3.19
C GLY A 105 -7.30 -29.67 -2.66
N GLY A 106 -8.52 -29.13 -2.70
CA GLY A 106 -9.71 -29.68 -2.06
C GLY A 106 -9.69 -29.67 -0.52
N ASP A 107 -8.72 -29.02 0.13
CA ASP A 107 -8.59 -28.98 1.59
C ASP A 107 -9.63 -28.05 2.23
N GLY A 108 -9.91 -26.89 1.64
CA GLY A 108 -11.02 -26.01 2.05
C GLY A 108 -12.38 -26.68 1.88
N ARG A 109 -12.55 -27.53 0.86
CA ARG A 109 -13.78 -28.30 0.64
C ARG A 109 -13.99 -29.41 1.69
N LYS A 110 -12.91 -30.09 2.11
CA LYS A 110 -12.95 -31.08 3.20
C LYS A 110 -13.28 -30.44 4.56
N LYS A 111 -12.73 -29.26 4.85
CA LYS A 111 -13.04 -28.50 6.08
C LYS A 111 -14.46 -27.94 6.10
N SER A 112 -14.96 -27.49 4.95
CA SER A 112 -16.31 -26.92 4.81
C SER A 112 -17.41 -27.99 4.72
N GLY A 113 -17.09 -29.25 4.38
CA GLY A 113 -18.07 -30.33 4.19
C GLY A 113 -19.02 -30.10 3.00
N ARG A 114 -18.73 -29.10 2.17
CA ARG A 114 -19.63 -28.61 1.12
C ARG A 114 -19.42 -29.39 -0.18
N THR A 115 -20.50 -29.87 -0.78
CA THR A 115 -20.48 -30.64 -2.03
C THR A 115 -20.62 -29.74 -3.25
N ARG A 116 -20.09 -30.16 -4.40
CA ARG A 116 -20.22 -29.44 -5.69
C ARG A 116 -21.67 -29.16 -6.07
N TRP A 117 -22.59 -30.03 -5.66
CA TRP A 117 -24.03 -29.83 -5.82
C TRP A 117 -24.58 -28.66 -5.00
N ALA A 118 -24.02 -28.39 -3.83
CA ALA A 118 -24.40 -27.23 -3.04
C ALA A 118 -23.95 -25.92 -3.70
N ASP A 119 -22.77 -25.91 -4.33
CA ASP A 119 -22.31 -24.77 -5.12
C ASP A 119 -23.22 -24.54 -6.33
N LEU A 120 -23.51 -25.60 -7.10
CA LEU A 120 -24.41 -25.49 -8.26
C LEU A 120 -25.82 -25.04 -7.86
N LYS A 121 -26.37 -25.58 -6.76
CA LYS A 121 -27.66 -25.15 -6.21
C LYS A 121 -27.63 -23.67 -5.81
N SER A 122 -26.55 -23.22 -5.18
CA SER A 122 -26.37 -21.81 -4.82
C SER A 122 -26.31 -20.94 -6.07
N THR A 123 -25.56 -21.33 -7.09
CA THR A 123 -25.47 -20.61 -8.36
C THR A 123 -26.82 -20.54 -9.06
N LEU A 124 -27.58 -21.64 -9.08
CA LEU A 124 -28.93 -21.67 -9.65
C LEU A 124 -29.85 -20.69 -8.92
N VAL A 125 -29.88 -20.71 -7.58
CA VAL A 125 -30.69 -19.78 -6.77
C VAL A 125 -30.31 -18.32 -7.07
N PHE A 126 -29.02 -18.02 -7.19
CA PHE A 126 -28.55 -16.68 -7.55
C PHE A 126 -29.01 -16.27 -8.96
N ILE A 127 -28.85 -17.11 -9.97
CA ILE A 127 -29.31 -16.82 -11.35
C ILE A 127 -30.82 -16.60 -11.38
N THR A 128 -31.58 -17.48 -10.72
CA THR A 128 -33.04 -17.35 -10.64
C THR A 128 -33.45 -16.07 -9.91
N PHE A 129 -32.74 -15.65 -8.86
CA PHE A 129 -33.03 -14.41 -8.17
C PHE A 129 -32.66 -13.17 -9.00
N THR A 130 -31.53 -13.19 -9.70
CA THR A 130 -31.04 -12.06 -10.49
C THR A 130 -31.81 -11.84 -11.80
N TYR A 131 -32.32 -12.91 -12.42
CA TYR A 131 -33.00 -12.83 -13.71
C TYR A 131 -34.50 -13.21 -13.67
N GLY A 132 -35.00 -13.67 -12.52
CA GLY A 132 -36.38 -14.11 -12.34
C GLY A 132 -37.32 -13.07 -11.72
N PHE A 133 -36.85 -11.85 -11.50
CA PHE A 133 -37.63 -10.66 -11.14
C PHE A 133 -37.47 -9.61 -12.23
#